data_AF-A0A0B6YC49-F1
#
_entry.id   AF-A0A0B6YC49-F1
#
_cell.length_a   1.000
_cell.length_b   1.000
_cell.length_c   1.000
_cell.angle_alpha   90.00
_cell.angle_beta   90.00
_cell.angle_gamma   90.00
#
_symmetry.space_group_name_H-M   'P 1'
#
loop_
_entity.id
_entity.type
_entity.pdbx_description
1 polymer ?
#
loop_
_entity_poly.entity_id
_entity_poly.type
_entity_poly.pdbx_seq_one_letter_code
_entity_poly.pdbx_strand_id
1 'polypeptide(L)'
;GNQNHRQHDNHSQNYNRTAKSDPIDSGPQPRYLSKLARGRTGNFFINGDIFFPSKKVVYNPTQFKDFACYMDYLTERLGPRFGVVRRICT
;
A
#
# COMPACT_ATOMS: atom_id res chain seq x y z
N GLY A 1 71.46 -29.26 14.11
CA GLY A 1 70.91 -29.63 12.78
C GLY A 1 69.63 -28.86 12.57
N ASN A 2 69.58 -28.04 11.51
CA ASN A 2 68.35 -27.49 10.93
C ASN A 2 67.34 -28.61 10.62
N GLN A 3 66.04 -28.37 10.77
CA GLN A 3 65.02 -28.60 9.74
C GLN A 3 63.75 -27.76 10.04
N ASN A 4 63.29 -27.05 9.00
CA ASN A 4 62.17 -26.11 8.93
C ASN A 4 60.81 -26.82 8.89
N HIS A 5 59.70 -26.14 9.24
CA HIS A 5 58.58 -25.85 8.31
C HIS A 5 57.33 -25.20 8.97
N ARG A 6 56.86 -24.15 8.28
CA ARG A 6 55.49 -23.63 8.10
C ARG A 6 54.80 -22.82 9.21
N GLN A 7 54.84 -21.51 8.96
CA GLN A 7 53.92 -20.45 9.38
C GLN A 7 52.47 -20.75 8.95
N HIS A 8 51.51 -20.37 9.80
CA HIS A 8 50.14 -20.05 9.40
C HIS A 8 49.65 -18.93 10.33
N ASP A 9 49.56 -17.73 9.77
CA ASP A 9 49.12 -16.50 10.45
C ASP A 9 47.61 -16.53 10.66
N ASN A 10 47.16 -16.59 11.91
CA ASN A 10 45.76 -16.44 12.28
C ASN A 10 45.47 -14.99 12.64
N HIS A 11 45.29 -14.14 11.62
CA HIS A 11 44.84 -12.76 11.78
C HIS A 11 43.32 -12.67 11.60
N SER A 12 42.55 -13.07 12.61
CA SER A 12 41.10 -12.82 12.65
C SER A 12 40.82 -11.55 13.45
N GLN A 13 40.70 -10.43 12.74
CA GLN A 13 40.28 -9.14 13.27
C GLN A 13 38.81 -9.21 13.70
N ASN A 14 38.57 -9.01 14.99
CA ASN A 14 37.26 -9.02 15.63
C ASN A 14 36.72 -7.58 15.66
N TYR A 15 35.98 -7.18 14.62
CA TYR A 15 35.36 -5.85 14.55
C TYR A 15 33.99 -5.84 15.22
N ASN A 16 33.95 -5.93 16.54
CA ASN A 16 32.75 -5.58 17.31
C ASN A 16 32.95 -4.19 17.92
N ARG A 17 32.59 -3.15 17.16
CA ARG A 17 32.54 -1.77 17.66
C ARG A 17 31.36 -1.01 17.05
N THR A 18 30.24 -1.06 17.77
CA THR A 18 29.18 -0.05 17.92
C THR A 18 28.91 0.87 16.70
N ALA A 19 28.03 0.45 15.80
CA ALA A 19 27.39 1.36 14.84
C ALA A 19 26.03 1.81 15.40
N LYS A 20 25.89 3.11 15.64
CA LYS A 20 24.60 3.77 15.89
C LYS A 20 23.70 3.48 14.68
N SER A 21 22.47 3.03 14.91
CA SER A 21 21.50 2.79 13.85
C SER A 21 21.11 4.10 13.17
N ASP A 22 21.59 4.30 11.95
CA ASP A 22 21.13 5.36 11.05
C ASP A 22 19.61 5.23 10.78
N PRO A 23 18.89 6.33 10.51
CA PRO A 23 17.48 6.25 10.13
C PRO A 23 17.38 5.48 8.81
N ILE A 24 16.47 4.52 8.76
CA ILE A 24 16.18 3.71 7.57
C ILE A 24 15.77 4.67 6.44
N ASP A 25 16.72 5.01 5.58
CA ASP A 25 16.47 5.64 4.29
C ASP A 25 15.74 4.60 3.44
N SER A 26 14.41 4.62 3.51
CA SER A 26 13.58 3.82 2.64
C SER A 26 13.80 4.35 1.22
N GLY A 27 14.71 3.71 0.49
CA GLY A 27 14.98 3.99 -0.91
C GLY A 27 13.68 4.10 -1.73
N PRO A 28 13.75 4.68 -2.94
CA PRO A 28 12.57 5.13 -3.68
C PRO A 28 11.50 4.04 -3.74
N GLN A 29 10.39 4.30 -3.02
CA GLN A 29 9.24 3.40 -2.96
C GLN A 29 8.83 3.05 -4.39
N PRO A 30 8.61 1.77 -4.72
CA PRO A 30 8.29 1.38 -6.08
C PRO A 30 7.01 2.09 -6.54
N ARG A 31 7.02 2.61 -7.77
CA ARG A 31 5.95 3.48 -8.31
C ARG A 31 4.54 2.90 -8.21
N TYR A 32 4.40 1.58 -8.13
CA TYR A 32 3.09 0.96 -7.95
C TYR A 32 2.51 1.26 -6.55
N LEU A 33 3.32 1.28 -5.48
CA LEU A 33 2.85 1.60 -4.13
C LEU A 33 2.39 3.05 -4.01
N SER A 34 3.13 4.00 -4.61
CA SER A 34 2.69 5.40 -4.66
C SER A 34 1.44 5.61 -5.51
N LYS A 35 1.23 4.79 -6.54
CA LYS A 35 -0.02 4.76 -7.33
C LYS A 35 -1.19 4.16 -6.54
N LEU A 36 -0.94 3.17 -5.67
CA LEU A 36 -1.97 2.62 -4.78
C LEU A 36 -2.40 3.63 -3.72
N ALA A 37 -1.47 4.42 -3.19
CA ALA A 37 -1.78 5.48 -2.21
C ALA A 37 -2.53 6.67 -2.82
N ARG A 38 -2.51 6.82 -4.15
CA ARG A 38 -3.23 7.89 -4.85
C ARG A 38 -4.73 7.55 -4.92
N GLY A 39 -5.54 8.50 -4.47
CA GLY A 39 -6.99 8.42 -4.63
C GLY A 39 -7.39 8.27 -6.10
N ARG A 40 -8.50 7.56 -6.34
CA ARG A 40 -9.03 7.27 -7.68
C ARG A 40 -10.46 7.75 -7.78
N THR A 41 -10.87 8.14 -8.97
CA THR A 41 -12.22 8.64 -9.22
C THR A 41 -12.94 7.69 -10.16
N GLY A 42 -14.14 7.26 -9.78
CA GLY A 42 -15.04 6.44 -10.60
C GLY A 42 -16.36 7.15 -10.87
N ASN A 43 -16.98 6.85 -12.01
CA ASN A 43 -18.35 7.25 -12.29
C ASN A 43 -19.27 6.06 -11.99
N PHE A 44 -20.29 6.29 -11.18
CA PHE A 44 -21.23 5.26 -10.74
C PHE A 44 -22.62 5.52 -11.31
N PHE A 45 -23.31 4.43 -11.62
CA PHE A 45 -24.70 4.41 -12.07
C PHE A 45 -25.49 3.51 -11.12
N ILE A 46 -26.78 3.80 -10.95
CA ILE A 46 -27.68 2.91 -10.22
C ILE A 46 -28.21 1.87 -11.21
N ASN A 47 -27.99 0.58 -10.91
CA ASN A 47 -28.51 -0.49 -11.74
C ASN A 47 -30.04 -0.46 -11.78
N GLY A 48 -30.62 -0.49 -12.99
CA GLY A 48 -32.06 -0.41 -13.20
C GLY A 48 -32.66 1.00 -13.14
N ASP A 49 -31.85 2.05 -12.89
CA ASP A 49 -32.32 3.44 -12.93
C ASP A 49 -31.73 4.17 -14.14
N ILE A 50 -32.52 4.22 -15.22
CA ILE A 50 -32.14 4.84 -16.49
C ILE A 50 -32.11 6.38 -16.43
N PHE A 51 -32.76 6.97 -15.42
CA PHE A 51 -32.83 8.42 -15.25
C PHE A 51 -31.78 8.95 -14.30
N PHE A 52 -31.14 8.08 -13.52
CA PHE A 52 -30.07 8.46 -12.62
C PHE A 52 -28.82 8.90 -13.41
N PRO A 53 -28.39 10.17 -13.28
CA PRO A 53 -27.17 10.63 -13.93
C PRO A 53 -25.95 9.97 -13.29
N SER A 54 -24.89 9.74 -14.07
CA SER A 54 -23.64 9.21 -13.52
C SER A 54 -23.13 10.08 -12.37
N LYS A 55 -22.79 9.48 -11.24
CA LYS A 55 -22.22 10.20 -10.10
C LYS A 55 -20.74 9.91 -9.96
N LYS A 56 -19.94 10.97 -10.02
CA LYS A 56 -18.49 10.89 -9.85
C LYS A 56 -18.14 10.81 -8.36
N VAL A 57 -17.47 9.74 -7.94
CA VAL A 57 -17.09 9.50 -6.54
C VAL A 57 -15.60 9.15 -6.45
N VAL A 58 -14.94 9.71 -5.43
CA VAL A 58 -13.52 9.46 -5.14
C VAL A 58 -13.39 8.33 -4.12
N TYR A 59 -12.56 7.34 -4.45
CA TYR A 59 -11.99 6.37 -3.53
C TYR A 59 -10.63 6.87 -3.05
N ASN A 60 -10.50 7.13 -1.75
CA ASN A 60 -9.23 7.46 -1.12
C ASN A 60 -8.77 6.31 -0.20
N PRO A 61 -7.72 5.55 -0.56
CA PRO A 61 -7.24 4.43 0.24
C PRO A 61 -6.72 4.81 1.63
N THR A 62 -6.39 6.08 1.89
CA THR A 62 -6.03 6.52 3.25
C THR A 62 -7.24 6.73 4.16
N GLN A 63 -8.42 6.93 3.57
CA GLN A 63 -9.67 7.16 4.29
C GLN A 63 -10.44 5.86 4.54
N PHE A 64 -10.42 4.93 3.59
CA PHE A 64 -11.18 3.68 3.66
C PHE A 64 -10.26 2.51 3.97
N LYS A 65 -10.38 1.96 5.18
CA LYS A 65 -9.59 0.80 5.63
C LYS A 65 -10.10 -0.53 5.08
N ASP A 66 -11.40 -0.60 4.81
CA ASP A 66 -12.07 -1.75 4.24
C ASP A 66 -13.05 -1.35 3.14
N PHE A 67 -13.48 -2.36 2.39
CA PHE A 67 -14.43 -2.17 1.30
C PHE A 67 -15.85 -1.88 1.80
N ALA A 68 -16.21 -2.39 2.99
CA ALA A 68 -17.51 -2.17 3.60
C ALA A 68 -17.74 -0.67 3.92
N CYS A 69 -16.78 0.01 4.56
CA CYS A 69 -16.88 1.44 4.82
C CYS A 69 -17.00 2.26 3.53
N TYR A 70 -16.33 1.82 2.46
CA TYR A 70 -16.47 2.47 1.16
C TYR A 70 -17.87 2.26 0.54
N MET A 71 -18.52 1.11 0.79
CA MET A 71 -19.90 0.86 0.35
C MET A 71 -20.92 1.70 1.12
N ASP A 72 -20.73 1.88 2.42
CA ASP A 72 -21.57 2.77 3.23
C ASP A 72 -21.42 4.22 2.76
N TYR A 73 -20.18 4.65 2.53
CA TYR A 73 -19.90 5.94 1.91
C TYR A 73 -20.53 6.09 0.52
N LEU A 74 -20.47 5.06 -0.33
CA LEU A 74 -21.15 5.08 -1.62
C LEU A 74 -22.66 5.15 -1.49
N THR A 75 -23.25 4.53 -0.45
CA THR A 75 -24.68 4.61 -0.17
C THR A 75 -25.09 6.04 0.13
N GLU A 76 -24.36 6.71 1.02
CA GLU A 76 -24.61 8.13 1.33
C GLU A 76 -24.42 9.02 0.10
N ARG A 77 -23.38 8.75 -0.70
CA ARG A 77 -23.11 9.54 -1.89
C ARG A 77 -24.13 9.31 -2.99
N LEU A 78 -24.58 8.08 -3.24
CA LEU A 78 -25.51 7.79 -4.32
C LEU A 78 -26.96 8.05 -3.93
N GLY A 79 -27.30 7.94 -2.64
CA GLY A 79 -28.66 8.07 -2.13
C GLY A 79 -29.68 7.16 -2.84
N PRO A 80 -29.37 5.87 -3.10
CA PRO A 80 -30.26 5.04 -3.90
C PRO A 80 -31.55 4.70 -3.15
N ARG A 81 -32.66 4.58 -3.89
CA ARG A 81 -33.98 4.30 -3.31
C ARG A 81 -34.12 2.88 -2.74
N PHE A 82 -33.24 1.95 -3.15
CA PHE A 82 -33.25 0.56 -2.70
C PHE A 82 -32.50 0.32 -1.38
N GLY A 83 -32.01 1.37 -0.72
CA GLY A 83 -31.31 1.27 0.56
C GLY A 83 -29.79 1.19 0.40
N VAL A 84 -29.13 0.23 1.04
CA VAL A 84 -27.65 0.18 1.11
C VAL A 84 -27.04 -0.51 -0.12
N VAL A 85 -25.94 0.04 -0.62
CA VAL A 85 -25.13 -0.57 -1.69
C VAL A 85 -24.39 -1.79 -1.15
N ARG A 86 -24.56 -2.95 -1.81
CA ARG A 86 -23.90 -4.20 -1.41
C ARG A 86 -22.96 -4.79 -2.46
N ARG A 87 -23.07 -4.33 -3.71
CA ARG A 87 -22.29 -4.85 -4.84
C ARG A 87 -22.07 -3.74 -5.86
N ILE A 88 -20.86 -3.69 -6.41
CA ILE A 88 -20.51 -2.92 -7.60
C ILE A 88 -20.26 -3.92 -8.72
N CYS A 89 -20.82 -3.63 -9.89
CA CYS A 89 -20.57 -4.36 -11.13
C CYS A 89 -19.87 -3.43 -12.13
N THR A 90 -19.04 -3.98 -13.01
CA THR A 90 -18.28 -3.26 -14.04
C THR A 90 -18.70 -3.70 -15.43
#